data_AF-A0AAA9RWQ7-F1
#
_entry.id   AF-A0AAA9RWQ7-F1
#
_cell.length_a   1.000
_cell.length_b   1.000
_cell.length_c   1.000
_cell.angle_alpha   90.00
_cell.angle_beta   90.00
_cell.angle_gamma   90.00
#
_symmetry.space_group_name_H-M   'P 1'
#
loop_
_entity.id
_entity.type
_entity.pdbx_description
1 polymer ?
#
loop_
_entity_poly.entity_id
_entity_poly.type
_entity_poly.pdbx_seq_one_letter_code
_entity_poly.pdbx_strand_id
1 'polypeptide(L)'
;MKCTVREWFRVTTVLLMAPAIPAMVVPNATLLEKLLEKYMDEDGVWWIAKQRGKRAITDNDMQSILDLHNKLRSQVYPTASNMEYMTWDVELERSAESWAETCLWEHGPANLLPSIGQNLGAHWGRYRPPTFHVQAWYDEVRDFSYPYEHECNPYCPFRCSGPVCTHYTQVVWATSSRIGCAINLCHNMNIWGQIWPKAVYLVCNYSPKGNWWGHAPYKHGRPCSACPPSFGGGCRENLCYKEGSDSYYPAQEEETNEIERQQSQVHDTHVRTVADDSNRNEVISTQQMSQIVSCEVRLRDQCKGTTCNSKYQSANSFTVSKVTVQAVTCETTVEQLCPFHKPASHCPRVYCPRNCMQANPHYARVIGTRIYSDLSSICRAAVHAGVVQNQGGYVDVMPVDKRKTYTASFQNGIFSESLQNPPGGKAFRVFAVM
;
A
#
# COMPACT_ATOMS: atom_id res chain seq x y z
N MET A 1 -45.99 67.07 -59.79
CA MET A 1 -44.64 66.58 -59.37
C MET A 1 -44.69 66.42 -57.86
N LYS A 2 -44.40 65.29 -57.19
CA LYS A 2 -43.33 64.26 -57.31
C LYS A 2 -41.91 64.80 -57.07
N CYS A 3 -41.11 64.30 -56.11
CA CYS A 3 -41.43 63.64 -54.83
C CYS A 3 -40.19 63.48 -53.91
N THR A 4 -40.42 63.48 -52.59
CA THR A 4 -39.68 62.78 -51.49
C THR A 4 -38.17 63.00 -51.24
N VAL A 5 -37.85 63.22 -49.95
CA VAL A 5 -36.53 63.25 -49.30
C VAL A 5 -35.88 61.86 -49.23
N ARG A 6 -34.53 61.80 -49.25
CA ARG A 6 -33.75 60.72 -48.63
C ARG A 6 -32.30 61.12 -48.31
N GLU A 7 -32.00 61.47 -47.06
CA GLU A 7 -30.61 61.49 -46.55
C GLU A 7 -30.20 60.10 -46.06
N TRP A 8 -29.00 59.64 -46.40
CA TRP A 8 -28.30 58.53 -45.73
C TRP A 8 -26.81 58.91 -45.53
N PHE A 9 -26.26 58.56 -44.37
CA PHE A 9 -24.99 59.11 -43.88
C PHE A 9 -23.73 58.50 -44.51
N ARG A 10 -22.61 59.19 -44.33
CA ARG A 10 -21.30 58.89 -44.95
C ARG A 10 -20.70 57.57 -44.47
N VAL A 11 -20.20 56.77 -45.41
CA VAL A 11 -19.27 55.66 -45.14
C VAL A 11 -17.87 56.22 -44.93
N THR A 12 -17.15 55.74 -43.92
CA THR A 12 -15.72 56.04 -43.70
C THR A 12 -14.96 54.73 -43.58
N THR A 13 -13.95 54.52 -44.42
CA THR A 13 -13.23 53.24 -44.51
C THR A 13 -12.15 53.14 -43.43
N VAL A 14 -12.06 51.97 -42.77
CA VAL A 14 -10.96 51.62 -41.87
C VAL A 14 -10.29 50.35 -42.41
N LEU A 15 -8.97 50.40 -42.62
CA LEU A 15 -8.18 49.21 -42.96
C LEU A 15 -7.93 48.38 -41.71
N LEU A 16 -8.17 47.06 -41.81
CA LEU A 16 -7.67 46.06 -40.87
C LEU A 16 -6.83 45.04 -41.65
N MET A 17 -5.51 45.11 -41.48
CA MET A 17 -4.57 44.13 -42.02
C MET A 17 -4.48 42.95 -41.05
N ALA A 18 -5.04 41.81 -41.43
CA ALA A 18 -4.88 40.56 -40.68
C ALA A 18 -3.64 39.79 -41.17
N PRO A 19 -2.73 39.34 -40.29
CA PRO A 19 -1.65 38.45 -40.68
C PRO A 19 -2.20 37.04 -40.96
N ALA A 20 -1.98 36.52 -42.17
CA ALA A 20 -2.29 35.14 -42.49
C ALA A 20 -1.30 34.19 -41.79
N ILE A 21 -1.79 33.34 -40.91
CA ILE A 21 -1.03 32.20 -40.38
C ILE A 21 -1.26 31.01 -41.33
N PRO A 22 -0.21 30.38 -41.89
CA PRO A 22 -0.38 29.17 -42.67
C PRO A 22 -0.87 28.04 -41.75
N ALA A 23 -2.04 27.49 -42.05
CA ALA A 23 -2.57 26.34 -41.32
C ALA A 23 -1.68 25.11 -41.60
N MET A 24 -0.89 24.69 -40.60
CA MET A 24 -0.20 23.41 -40.66
C MET A 24 -1.23 22.29 -40.57
N VAL A 25 -1.60 21.73 -41.73
CA VAL A 25 -2.29 20.43 -41.78
C VAL A 25 -1.28 19.38 -41.29
N VAL A 26 -1.49 18.85 -40.08
CA VAL A 26 -0.64 17.80 -39.50
C VAL A 26 -1.26 16.44 -39.85
N PRO A 27 -0.66 15.64 -40.77
CA PRO A 27 -1.30 14.43 -41.27
C PRO A 27 -1.04 13.24 -40.34
N ASN A 28 -1.63 13.25 -39.13
CA ASN A 28 -1.83 12.02 -38.34
C ASN A 28 -2.86 12.14 -37.18
N ALA A 29 -3.96 12.86 -37.38
CA ALA A 29 -5.12 12.78 -36.48
C ALA A 29 -5.63 11.33 -36.35
N THR A 30 -5.59 10.56 -37.45
CA THR A 30 -6.12 9.20 -37.57
C THR A 30 -5.50 8.16 -36.65
N LEU A 31 -4.27 8.36 -36.15
CA LEU A 31 -3.67 7.46 -35.15
C LEU A 31 -4.19 7.77 -33.74
N LEU A 32 -4.41 9.05 -33.43
CA LEU A 32 -5.00 9.50 -32.18
C LEU A 32 -6.49 9.17 -32.12
N GLU A 33 -7.21 9.34 -33.23
CA GLU A 33 -8.63 8.96 -33.36
C GLU A 33 -8.82 7.45 -33.18
N LYS A 34 -8.01 6.61 -33.84
CA LYS A 34 -8.04 5.14 -33.62
C LYS A 34 -7.65 4.71 -32.20
N LEU A 35 -6.79 5.48 -31.53
CA LEU A 35 -6.49 5.26 -30.11
C LEU A 35 -7.64 5.71 -29.21
N LEU A 36 -8.42 6.73 -29.60
CA LEU A 36 -9.59 7.21 -28.87
C LEU A 36 -10.82 6.30 -29.08
N GLU A 37 -11.10 5.84 -30.30
CA GLU A 37 -12.16 4.85 -30.61
C GLU A 37 -12.04 3.62 -29.70
N LYS A 38 -10.83 3.09 -29.55
CA LYS A 38 -10.47 1.97 -28.65
C LYS A 38 -10.81 2.20 -27.16
N TYR A 39 -11.13 3.43 -26.75
CA TYR A 39 -11.61 3.82 -25.42
C TYR A 39 -12.98 4.54 -25.46
N MET A 40 -13.64 4.61 -26.62
CA MET A 40 -14.87 5.41 -26.86
C MET A 40 -15.96 4.69 -27.68
N ASP A 41 -15.90 3.37 -27.88
CA ASP A 41 -17.03 2.59 -28.41
C ASP A 41 -18.33 2.96 -27.63
N GLU A 42 -19.32 3.51 -28.33
CA GLU A 42 -20.51 4.11 -27.68
C GLU A 42 -21.41 3.07 -27.00
N ASP A 43 -21.42 1.84 -27.52
CA ASP A 43 -22.15 0.73 -26.92
C ASP A 43 -21.31 0.03 -25.86
N GLY A 44 -21.71 0.18 -24.60
CA GLY A 44 -22.18 -0.92 -23.74
C GLY A 44 -21.28 -2.13 -23.41
N VAL A 45 -20.11 -2.30 -24.03
CA VAL A 45 -19.57 -3.64 -24.36
C VAL A 45 -18.09 -3.83 -23.98
N TRP A 46 -17.29 -2.76 -23.81
CA TRP A 46 -15.90 -2.86 -23.31
C TRP A 46 -15.80 -3.73 -22.03
N TRP A 47 -16.75 -3.57 -21.11
CA TRP A 47 -16.82 -4.33 -19.85
C TRP A 47 -17.44 -5.73 -19.98
N ILE A 48 -18.17 -6.01 -21.07
CA ILE A 48 -18.66 -7.35 -21.39
C ILE A 48 -17.52 -8.22 -21.94
N ALA A 49 -16.51 -7.59 -22.56
CA ALA A 49 -15.34 -8.24 -23.15
C ALA A 49 -14.11 -8.32 -22.21
N LYS A 50 -14.28 -8.44 -20.88
CA LYS A 50 -13.16 -8.81 -19.96
C LYS A 50 -12.79 -10.30 -20.11
N GLN A 51 -12.35 -10.67 -21.31
CA GLN A 51 -11.70 -11.94 -21.62
C GLN A 51 -10.52 -12.17 -20.68
N ARG A 52 -10.32 -13.43 -20.27
CA ARG A 52 -9.19 -13.83 -19.42
C ARG A 52 -7.87 -13.50 -20.14
N GLY A 53 -7.03 -12.66 -19.54
CA GLY A 53 -5.63 -12.47 -19.96
C GLY A 53 -5.13 -11.02 -20.09
N LYS A 54 -6.01 -10.01 -20.14
CA LYS A 54 -5.56 -8.61 -20.37
C LYS A 54 -5.22 -7.89 -19.06
N ARG A 55 -4.01 -7.35 -18.96
CA ARG A 55 -3.48 -6.60 -17.79
C ARG A 55 -4.26 -5.31 -17.51
N ALA A 56 -4.27 -4.88 -16.24
CA ALA A 56 -4.88 -3.62 -15.78
C ALA A 56 -3.99 -2.36 -15.99
N ILE A 57 -2.83 -2.53 -16.62
CA ILE A 57 -1.91 -1.49 -17.06
C ILE A 57 -1.23 -1.97 -18.35
N THR A 58 -0.87 -1.06 -19.27
CA THR A 58 -0.14 -1.46 -20.47
C THR A 58 1.33 -1.71 -20.15
N ASP A 59 2.02 -2.56 -20.92
CA ASP A 59 3.44 -2.86 -20.69
C ASP A 59 4.33 -1.61 -20.83
N ASN A 60 3.93 -0.67 -21.70
CA ASN A 60 4.57 0.63 -21.85
C ASN A 60 4.36 1.53 -20.62
N ASP A 61 3.15 1.57 -20.06
CA ASP A 61 2.85 2.32 -18.83
C ASP A 61 3.55 1.72 -17.61
N MET A 62 3.57 0.38 -17.50
CA MET A 62 4.32 -0.38 -16.50
C MET A 62 5.79 0.02 -16.52
N GLN A 63 6.45 -0.08 -17.68
CA GLN A 63 7.86 0.27 -17.83
C GLN A 63 8.09 1.77 -17.54
N SER A 64 7.23 2.65 -18.05
CA SER A 64 7.32 4.10 -17.80
C SER A 64 7.21 4.47 -16.32
N ILE A 65 6.38 3.74 -15.54
CA ILE A 65 6.31 3.90 -14.08
C ILE A 65 7.60 3.41 -13.42
N LEU A 66 8.09 2.22 -13.79
CA LEU A 66 9.27 1.59 -13.19
C LEU A 66 10.55 2.40 -13.44
N ASP A 67 10.77 2.82 -14.68
CA ASP A 67 11.91 3.62 -15.10
C ASP A 67 11.90 4.99 -14.40
N LEU A 68 10.73 5.61 -14.26
CA LEU A 68 10.61 6.89 -13.56
C LEU A 68 10.90 6.73 -12.05
N HIS A 69 10.43 5.65 -11.41
CA HIS A 69 10.78 5.37 -10.01
C HIS A 69 12.29 5.21 -9.83
N ASN A 70 12.94 4.36 -10.63
CA ASN A 70 14.39 4.14 -10.53
C ASN A 70 15.18 5.42 -10.84
N LYS A 71 14.81 6.17 -11.89
CA LYS A 71 15.42 7.46 -12.23
C LYS A 71 15.32 8.47 -11.08
N LEU A 72 14.15 8.61 -10.46
CA LEU A 72 13.96 9.52 -9.32
C LEU A 72 14.76 9.06 -8.09
N ARG A 73 14.76 7.76 -7.79
CA ARG A 73 15.56 7.14 -6.71
C ARG A 73 17.07 7.36 -6.90
N SER A 74 17.57 7.38 -8.15
CA SER A 74 18.98 7.66 -8.46
C SER A 74 19.42 9.11 -8.25
N GLN A 75 18.46 10.05 -8.11
CA GLN A 75 18.67 11.50 -8.14
C GLN A 75 18.29 12.20 -6.83
N VAL A 76 18.07 11.45 -5.75
CA VAL A 76 17.68 12.00 -4.45
C VAL A 76 18.78 12.86 -3.82
N TYR A 77 18.37 13.91 -3.11
CA TYR A 77 19.23 14.73 -2.26
C TYR A 77 18.68 14.78 -0.82
N PRO A 78 19.51 14.61 0.22
CA PRO A 78 20.94 14.25 0.16
C PRO A 78 21.15 12.83 -0.41
N THR A 79 22.37 12.48 -0.83
CA THR A 79 22.59 11.23 -1.57
C THR A 79 22.38 9.98 -0.71
N ALA A 80 21.75 8.96 -1.27
CA ALA A 80 21.47 7.69 -0.59
C ALA A 80 22.60 6.67 -0.80
N SER A 81 23.04 6.00 0.26
CA SER A 81 24.11 4.98 0.21
C SER A 81 23.62 3.54 0.02
N ASN A 82 22.33 3.29 0.23
CA ASN A 82 21.70 1.97 0.25
C ASN A 82 20.42 1.87 -0.61
N MET A 83 20.23 2.77 -1.58
CA MET A 83 19.01 2.82 -2.39
C MET A 83 18.91 1.59 -3.31
N GLU A 84 17.94 0.70 -3.06
CA GLU A 84 17.78 -0.51 -3.87
C GLU A 84 17.15 -0.20 -5.24
N TYR A 85 17.62 -0.88 -6.29
CA TYR A 85 16.95 -0.89 -7.58
C TYR A 85 15.57 -1.55 -7.44
N MET A 86 14.55 -0.91 -8.02
CA MET A 86 13.16 -1.34 -7.94
C MET A 86 12.82 -2.21 -9.16
N THR A 87 12.24 -3.38 -8.93
CA THR A 87 11.70 -4.27 -9.97
C THR A 87 10.17 -4.31 -9.93
N TRP A 88 9.52 -4.65 -11.04
CA TRP A 88 8.06 -4.83 -11.05
C TRP A 88 7.66 -6.19 -10.47
N ASP A 89 6.52 -6.25 -9.78
CA ASP A 89 5.97 -7.44 -9.13
C ASP A 89 4.48 -7.61 -9.49
N VAL A 90 4.18 -8.73 -10.16
CA VAL A 90 2.86 -9.01 -10.75
C VAL A 90 1.81 -9.33 -9.68
N GLU A 91 2.19 -9.77 -8.48
CA GLU A 91 1.24 -9.95 -7.37
C GLU A 91 0.88 -8.61 -6.71
N LEU A 92 1.83 -7.66 -6.66
CA LEU A 92 1.53 -6.27 -6.27
C LEU A 92 0.61 -5.57 -7.28
N GLU A 93 0.81 -5.80 -8.58
CA GLU A 93 -0.07 -5.34 -9.67
C GLU A 93 -1.48 -5.92 -9.55
N ARG A 94 -1.62 -7.24 -9.40
CA ARG A 94 -2.94 -7.88 -9.23
C ARG A 94 -3.66 -7.40 -7.96
N SER A 95 -2.90 -7.14 -6.88
CA SER A 95 -3.44 -6.52 -5.68
C SER A 95 -3.77 -5.03 -5.85
N ALA A 96 -3.18 -4.33 -6.82
CA ALA A 96 -3.52 -2.95 -7.17
C ALA A 96 -4.78 -2.92 -8.05
N GLU A 97 -4.91 -3.83 -9.02
CA GLU A 97 -6.11 -3.99 -9.86
C GLU A 97 -7.34 -4.19 -9.00
N SER A 98 -7.30 -5.21 -8.12
CA SER A 98 -8.42 -5.54 -7.22
C SER A 98 -8.78 -4.40 -6.24
N TRP A 99 -7.93 -3.39 -6.06
CA TRP A 99 -8.27 -2.19 -5.28
C TRP A 99 -8.76 -1.04 -6.17
N ALA A 100 -8.13 -0.82 -7.32
CA ALA A 100 -8.52 0.19 -8.31
C ALA A 100 -9.95 -0.08 -8.84
N GLU A 101 -10.32 -1.35 -9.03
CA GLU A 101 -11.69 -1.79 -9.41
C GLU A 101 -12.78 -1.35 -8.41
N THR A 102 -12.44 -1.08 -7.14
CA THR A 102 -13.43 -0.66 -6.13
C THR A 102 -13.95 0.77 -6.34
N CYS A 103 -13.17 1.62 -7.02
CA CYS A 103 -13.41 3.05 -7.15
C CYS A 103 -13.62 3.82 -5.83
N LEU A 104 -13.04 3.31 -4.73
CA LEU A 104 -13.00 4.00 -3.44
C LEU A 104 -11.72 4.85 -3.33
N TRP A 105 -11.86 6.12 -2.99
CA TRP A 105 -10.73 7.03 -2.75
C TRP A 105 -10.19 6.89 -1.31
N GLU A 106 -9.81 5.66 -0.96
CA GLU A 106 -9.23 5.28 0.32
C GLU A 106 -8.08 4.29 0.10
N HIS A 107 -7.20 4.12 1.09
CA HIS A 107 -6.16 3.09 1.04
C HIS A 107 -6.72 1.71 1.33
N GLY A 108 -6.23 0.69 0.63
CA GLY A 108 -6.63 -0.69 0.93
C GLY A 108 -6.10 -1.76 -0.03
N PRO A 109 -6.57 -3.01 0.12
CA PRO A 109 -7.49 -3.45 1.17
C PRO A 109 -6.82 -3.46 2.55
N ALA A 110 -7.57 -3.11 3.59
CA ALA A 110 -7.03 -2.83 4.94
C ALA A 110 -6.21 -3.98 5.55
N ASN A 111 -6.42 -5.23 5.12
CA ASN A 111 -5.65 -6.39 5.56
C ASN A 111 -4.26 -6.53 4.93
N LEU A 112 -3.90 -5.71 3.93
CA LEU A 112 -2.58 -5.70 3.29
C LEU A 112 -1.74 -4.47 3.65
N LEU A 113 -2.37 -3.33 3.97
CA LEU A 113 -1.70 -2.08 4.37
C LEU A 113 -0.69 -2.20 5.54
N PRO A 114 -0.74 -3.18 6.45
CA PRO A 114 0.35 -3.41 7.41
C PRO A 114 1.64 -3.91 6.76
N SER A 115 1.55 -4.59 5.61
CA SER A 115 2.64 -5.33 4.98
C SER A 115 3.13 -4.72 3.66
N ILE A 116 2.30 -3.95 2.95
CA ILE A 116 2.66 -3.21 1.74
C ILE A 116 2.61 -1.70 1.95
N GLY A 117 3.46 -0.97 1.24
CA GLY A 117 3.27 0.46 1.00
C GLY A 117 2.23 0.68 -0.10
N GLN A 118 1.58 1.84 -0.12
CA GLN A 118 0.64 2.19 -1.19
C GLN A 118 0.58 3.71 -1.42
N ASN A 119 0.70 4.12 -2.69
CA ASN A 119 0.41 5.49 -3.13
C ASN A 119 -0.82 5.47 -4.05
N LEU A 120 -1.63 6.53 -3.96
CA LEU A 120 -2.87 6.71 -4.72
C LEU A 120 -2.79 7.98 -5.57
N GLY A 121 -3.32 7.94 -6.79
CA GLY A 121 -3.39 9.09 -7.69
C GLY A 121 -4.69 9.08 -8.48
N ALA A 122 -5.36 10.23 -8.59
CA ALA A 122 -6.60 10.35 -9.35
C ALA A 122 -6.59 11.62 -10.20
N HIS A 123 -7.17 11.55 -11.39
CA HIS A 123 -7.45 12.73 -12.22
C HIS A 123 -8.71 12.52 -13.06
N TRP A 124 -9.26 13.61 -13.59
CA TRP A 124 -10.43 13.58 -14.46
C TRP A 124 -10.32 14.67 -15.54
N GLY A 125 -11.15 14.57 -16.59
CA GLY A 125 -11.11 15.51 -17.72
C GLY A 125 -9.96 15.21 -18.70
N ARG A 126 -8.91 16.04 -18.70
CA ARG A 126 -7.79 15.89 -19.66
C ARG A 126 -6.90 14.71 -19.28
N TYR A 127 -6.61 13.83 -20.25
CA TYR A 127 -5.67 12.73 -20.12
C TYR A 127 -4.32 13.16 -19.52
N ARG A 128 -3.82 12.34 -18.59
CA ARG A 128 -2.45 12.39 -18.07
C ARG A 128 -1.85 10.98 -18.17
N PRO A 129 -0.58 10.82 -18.60
CA PRO A 129 0.10 9.54 -18.49
C PRO A 129 0.31 9.16 -17.02
N PRO A 130 0.46 7.88 -16.65
CA PRO A 130 0.57 7.46 -15.25
C PRO A 130 1.77 8.08 -14.52
N THR A 131 2.84 8.35 -15.25
CA THR A 131 4.03 9.08 -14.81
C THR A 131 3.75 10.48 -14.25
N PHE A 132 2.62 11.11 -14.62
CA PHE A 132 2.16 12.37 -14.01
C PHE A 132 1.93 12.24 -12.50
N HIS A 133 1.32 11.13 -12.06
CA HIS A 133 1.06 10.89 -10.64
C HIS A 133 2.34 10.54 -9.89
N VAL A 134 3.23 9.75 -10.51
CA VAL A 134 4.55 9.44 -9.95
C VAL A 134 5.40 10.71 -9.75
N GLN A 135 5.38 11.63 -10.72
CA GLN A 135 6.06 12.92 -10.57
C GLN A 135 5.38 13.80 -9.51
N ALA A 136 4.05 13.83 -9.45
CA ALA A 136 3.32 14.59 -8.43
C ALA A 136 3.59 14.08 -7.00
N TRP A 137 3.71 12.76 -6.82
CA TRP A 137 4.16 12.14 -5.56
C TRP A 137 5.59 12.53 -5.23
N TYR A 138 6.50 12.58 -6.21
CA TYR A 138 7.89 12.96 -5.97
C TYR A 138 8.06 14.46 -5.68
N ASP A 139 7.27 15.32 -6.31
CA ASP A 139 7.34 16.78 -6.15
C ASP A 139 7.06 17.26 -4.71
N GLU A 140 6.46 16.41 -3.84
CA GLU A 140 6.38 16.64 -2.39
C GLU A 140 7.76 16.78 -1.72
N VAL A 141 8.86 16.38 -2.39
CA VAL A 141 10.25 16.64 -1.95
C VAL A 141 10.52 18.11 -1.64
N ARG A 142 9.77 19.03 -2.26
CA ARG A 142 9.88 20.49 -2.02
C ARG A 142 9.46 20.90 -0.61
N ASP A 143 8.60 20.10 0.02
CA ASP A 143 8.05 20.31 1.35
C ASP A 143 8.67 19.38 2.41
N PHE A 144 9.43 18.37 1.99
CA PHE A 144 10.07 17.40 2.88
C PHE A 144 11.48 17.85 3.29
N SER A 145 11.79 17.80 4.60
CA SER A 145 13.17 17.93 5.10
C SER A 145 13.71 16.58 5.55
N TYR A 146 14.80 16.13 4.91
CA TYR A 146 15.47 14.87 5.26
C TYR A 146 16.04 14.91 6.68
N PRO A 147 15.71 13.95 7.58
CA PRO A 147 16.28 13.87 8.92
C PRO A 147 17.64 13.16 8.92
N TYR A 148 18.66 13.83 9.43
CA TYR A 148 20.00 13.27 9.54
C TYR A 148 20.15 12.36 10.77
N GLU A 149 21.10 11.42 10.72
CA GLU A 149 21.34 10.40 11.76
C GLU A 149 21.56 11.00 13.16
N HIS A 150 22.14 12.21 13.25
CA HIS A 150 22.34 12.93 14.52
C HIS A 150 21.07 13.59 15.09
N GLU A 151 19.98 13.67 14.32
CA GLU A 151 18.67 14.16 14.77
C GLU A 151 17.78 13.02 15.29
N CYS A 152 18.15 11.75 15.03
CA CYS A 152 17.34 10.59 15.36
C CYS A 152 17.61 10.10 16.78
N ASN A 153 16.70 10.36 17.73
CA ASN A 153 16.86 9.96 19.13
C ASN A 153 15.53 9.72 19.87
N PRO A 154 15.12 8.46 20.11
CA PRO A 154 15.55 7.24 19.41
C PRO A 154 14.94 7.13 17.99
N TYR A 155 14.04 8.05 17.64
CA TYR A 155 13.32 8.12 16.38
C TYR A 155 13.76 9.36 15.57
N CYS A 156 13.85 9.24 14.26
CA CYS A 156 14.07 10.37 13.34
C CYS A 156 12.84 11.29 13.27
N PRO A 157 13.01 12.63 13.30
CA PRO A 157 11.90 13.56 13.19
C PRO A 157 11.33 13.61 11.76
N PHE A 158 10.03 13.38 11.61
CA PHE A 158 9.35 13.62 10.33
C PHE A 158 9.06 15.11 10.16
N ARG A 159 9.62 15.73 9.11
CA ARG A 159 9.52 17.17 8.83
C ARG A 159 8.89 17.38 7.45
N CYS A 160 7.67 17.90 7.42
CA CYS A 160 6.92 18.22 6.21
C CYS A 160 6.26 19.62 6.40
N SER A 161 6.49 20.56 5.48
CA SER A 161 5.82 21.87 5.46
C SER A 161 4.51 21.88 4.66
N GLY A 162 4.36 20.91 3.76
CA GLY A 162 3.22 20.77 2.87
C GLY A 162 2.06 19.97 3.48
N PRO A 163 0.96 19.79 2.73
CA PRO A 163 -0.18 19.00 3.19
C PRO A 163 0.14 17.49 3.30
N VAL A 164 1.04 17.00 2.46
CA VAL A 164 1.50 15.60 2.41
C VAL A 164 2.96 15.57 1.94
N CYS A 165 3.77 14.70 2.54
CA CYS A 165 5.11 14.33 2.06
C CYS A 165 5.34 12.80 1.99
N THR A 166 4.31 12.01 2.27
CA THR A 166 4.41 10.55 2.45
C THR A 166 4.41 9.78 1.13
N HIS A 167 3.93 10.37 0.03
CA HIS A 167 4.03 9.71 -1.27
C HIS A 167 5.47 9.79 -1.79
N TYR A 168 6.12 10.94 -1.64
CA TYR A 168 7.56 11.11 -1.92
C TYR A 168 8.39 10.09 -1.11
N THR A 169 8.23 10.06 0.22
CA THR A 169 9.07 9.17 1.05
C THR A 169 8.88 7.70 0.73
N GLN A 170 7.71 7.27 0.22
CA GLN A 170 7.50 5.91 -0.28
C GLN A 170 8.18 5.68 -1.64
N VAL A 171 8.12 6.63 -2.58
CA VAL A 171 8.84 6.54 -3.88
C VAL A 171 10.35 6.37 -3.65
N VAL A 172 10.92 7.12 -2.71
CA VAL A 172 12.35 7.09 -2.38
C VAL A 172 12.73 6.17 -1.21
N TRP A 173 11.85 5.26 -0.79
CA TRP A 173 12.16 4.37 0.34
C TRP A 173 13.20 3.32 -0.07
N ALA A 174 14.40 3.36 0.51
CA ALA A 174 15.56 2.57 0.08
C ALA A 174 15.25 1.08 -0.08
N THR A 175 14.63 0.48 0.94
CA THR A 175 14.34 -0.96 0.99
C THR A 175 13.06 -1.37 0.26
N SER A 176 12.33 -0.45 -0.37
CA SER A 176 11.18 -0.80 -1.22
C SER A 176 11.66 -1.14 -2.64
N SER A 177 12.19 -2.35 -2.81
CA SER A 177 12.74 -2.84 -4.08
C SER A 177 11.71 -3.48 -5.03
N ARG A 178 10.42 -3.51 -4.69
CA ARG A 178 9.35 -3.95 -5.59
C ARG A 178 8.18 -2.99 -5.66
N ILE A 179 7.59 -2.88 -6.85
CA ILE A 179 6.38 -2.12 -7.13
C ILE A 179 5.43 -2.91 -8.03
N GLY A 180 4.12 -2.71 -7.87
CA GLY A 180 3.13 -3.09 -8.88
C GLY A 180 1.95 -2.14 -8.83
N CYS A 181 1.50 -1.68 -9.99
CA CYS A 181 0.43 -0.68 -10.11
C CYS A 181 -0.65 -1.10 -11.10
N ALA A 182 -1.85 -0.57 -10.92
CA ALA A 182 -2.97 -0.75 -11.83
C ALA A 182 -3.75 0.56 -12.04
N ILE A 183 -4.43 0.66 -13.17
CA ILE A 183 -5.22 1.83 -13.55
C ILE A 183 -6.66 1.39 -13.77
N ASN A 184 -7.63 2.12 -13.21
CA ASN A 184 -9.05 1.92 -13.47
C ASN A 184 -9.75 3.22 -13.88
N LEU A 185 -10.79 3.12 -14.71
CA LEU A 185 -11.66 4.23 -15.11
C LEU A 185 -12.96 4.19 -14.29
N CYS A 186 -12.99 5.00 -13.24
CA CYS A 186 -14.12 5.12 -12.33
C CYS A 186 -15.18 6.08 -12.89
N HIS A 187 -16.33 5.53 -13.27
CA HIS A 187 -17.38 6.29 -13.96
C HIS A 187 -17.92 7.47 -13.12
N ASN A 188 -18.03 7.27 -11.80
CA ASN A 188 -18.23 8.30 -10.79
C ASN A 188 -17.39 7.94 -9.57
N MET A 189 -16.47 8.81 -9.14
CA MET A 189 -15.61 8.57 -7.97
C MET A 189 -15.83 9.67 -6.93
N ASN A 190 -16.09 9.31 -5.67
CA ASN A 190 -16.23 10.30 -4.59
C ASN A 190 -14.85 10.61 -3.99
N ILE A 191 -14.34 11.80 -4.29
CA ILE A 191 -13.04 12.31 -3.84
C ILE A 191 -13.31 13.50 -2.91
N TRP A 192 -13.11 13.27 -1.61
CA TRP A 192 -13.34 14.24 -0.52
C TRP A 192 -14.72 14.94 -0.53
N GLY A 193 -15.78 14.24 -0.94
CA GLY A 193 -17.14 14.76 -1.02
C GLY A 193 -17.52 15.38 -2.37
N GLN A 194 -16.61 15.39 -3.35
CA GLN A 194 -16.90 15.76 -4.73
C GLN A 194 -16.97 14.51 -5.61
N ILE A 195 -18.00 14.42 -6.46
CA ILE A 195 -18.08 13.35 -7.47
C ILE A 195 -17.29 13.77 -8.70
N TRP A 196 -16.23 13.04 -9.01
CA TRP A 196 -15.45 13.20 -10.24
C TRP A 196 -15.95 12.18 -11.28
N PRO A 197 -16.65 12.62 -12.35
CA PRO A 197 -17.09 11.73 -13.43
C PRO A 197 -15.93 11.32 -14.34
N LYS A 198 -15.92 10.06 -14.79
CA LYS A 198 -14.85 9.46 -15.61
C LYS A 198 -13.45 9.72 -15.03
N ALA A 199 -13.29 9.50 -13.72
CA ALA A 199 -12.02 9.65 -13.02
C ALA A 199 -11.09 8.46 -13.31
N VAL A 200 -9.85 8.73 -13.71
CA VAL A 200 -8.81 7.72 -13.89
C VAL A 200 -8.03 7.60 -12.57
N TYR A 201 -8.14 6.43 -11.95
CA TYR A 201 -7.58 6.07 -10.66
C TYR A 201 -6.35 5.16 -10.84
N LEU A 202 -5.20 5.62 -10.35
CA LEU A 202 -3.94 4.86 -10.26
C LEU A 202 -3.74 4.41 -8.81
N VAL A 203 -3.53 3.11 -8.63
CA VAL A 203 -3.07 2.50 -7.37
C VAL A 203 -1.68 1.93 -7.60
N CYS A 204 -0.70 2.30 -6.79
CA CYS A 204 0.64 1.68 -6.79
C CYS A 204 0.95 1.07 -5.42
N ASN A 205 1.23 -0.23 -5.39
CA ASN A 205 1.63 -0.98 -4.20
C ASN A 205 3.15 -1.20 -4.18
N TYR A 206 3.76 -1.15 -3.00
CA TYR A 206 5.22 -1.25 -2.79
C TYR A 206 5.56 -2.35 -1.78
N SER A 207 6.64 -3.10 -2.02
CA SER A 207 7.13 -4.13 -1.10
C SER A 207 8.67 -4.21 -1.10
N PRO A 208 9.33 -4.41 0.06
CA PRO A 208 8.85 -4.14 1.41
C PRO A 208 8.18 -2.76 1.57
N LYS A 209 7.26 -2.66 2.53
CA LYS A 209 6.60 -1.40 2.91
C LYS A 209 7.62 -0.33 3.32
N GLY A 210 7.41 0.91 2.89
CA GLY A 210 8.13 2.09 3.37
C GLY A 210 7.34 2.90 4.42
N ASN A 211 7.75 4.15 4.63
CA ASN A 211 7.14 5.09 5.59
C ASN A 211 7.08 4.56 7.04
N TRP A 212 8.15 3.88 7.48
CA TRP A 212 8.28 3.45 8.87
C TRP A 212 8.44 4.67 9.79
N TRP A 213 7.53 4.80 10.75
CA TRP A 213 7.52 5.94 11.66
C TRP A 213 8.81 5.99 12.49
N GLY A 214 9.46 7.16 12.52
CA GLY A 214 10.73 7.32 13.21
C GLY A 214 11.97 6.87 12.42
N HIS A 215 11.86 6.55 11.13
CA HIS A 215 12.99 6.20 10.27
C HIS A 215 13.14 7.17 9.09
N ALA A 216 14.38 7.45 8.69
CA ALA A 216 14.68 8.13 7.44
C ALA A 216 14.37 7.22 6.23
N PRO A 217 13.98 7.76 5.06
CA PRO A 217 13.59 6.94 3.90
C PRO A 217 14.76 6.17 3.28
N TYR A 218 15.99 6.64 3.46
CA TYR A 218 17.23 6.00 3.02
C TYR A 218 18.37 6.38 3.96
N LYS A 219 19.51 5.69 3.90
CA LYS A 219 20.71 6.07 4.65
C LYS A 219 21.55 7.05 3.83
N HIS A 220 21.64 8.30 4.29
CA HIS A 220 22.57 9.29 3.73
C HIS A 220 24.01 8.75 3.63
N GLY A 221 24.67 8.98 2.49
CA GLY A 221 26.08 8.69 2.28
C GLY A 221 26.46 8.72 0.79
N ARG A 222 27.66 8.21 0.47
CA ARG A 222 28.09 8.03 -0.93
C ARG A 222 27.19 6.98 -1.62
N PRO A 223 26.73 7.20 -2.86
CA PRO A 223 25.99 6.21 -3.63
C PRO A 223 26.61 4.81 -3.59
N CYS A 224 25.74 3.81 -3.39
CA CYS A 224 26.06 2.39 -3.25
C CYS A 224 27.01 1.98 -2.10
N SER A 225 27.48 2.89 -1.23
CA SER A 225 28.46 2.55 -0.19
C SER A 225 27.92 1.74 0.99
N ALA A 226 26.62 1.41 0.99
CA ALA A 226 25.95 0.62 2.02
C ALA A 226 24.88 -0.32 1.43
N CYS A 227 25.10 -0.81 0.20
CA CYS A 227 24.19 -1.76 -0.45
C CYS A 227 24.06 -3.08 0.32
N PRO A 228 22.84 -3.67 0.42
CA PRO A 228 22.66 -4.98 1.02
C PRO A 228 23.45 -6.08 0.28
N PRO A 229 24.01 -7.08 0.97
CA PRO A 229 24.79 -8.17 0.33
C PRO A 229 24.02 -8.98 -0.73
N SER A 230 22.69 -8.97 -0.70
CA SER A 230 21.82 -9.59 -1.72
C SER A 230 22.03 -9.05 -3.14
N PHE A 231 22.55 -7.83 -3.29
CA PHE A 231 22.89 -7.20 -4.57
C PHE A 231 24.32 -7.51 -5.04
N GLY A 232 25.09 -8.31 -4.29
CA GLY A 232 26.45 -8.73 -4.68
C GLY A 232 27.50 -7.60 -4.73
N GLY A 233 27.17 -6.41 -4.22
CA GLY A 233 28.02 -5.21 -4.33
C GLY A 233 27.87 -4.45 -5.65
N GLY A 234 26.97 -4.87 -6.54
CA GLY A 234 26.73 -4.18 -7.80
C GLY A 234 26.07 -2.80 -7.62
N CYS A 235 26.48 -1.86 -8.46
CA CYS A 235 26.04 -0.47 -8.43
C CYS A 235 25.81 0.03 -9.86
N ARG A 236 24.59 0.47 -10.16
CA ARG A 236 24.20 1.03 -11.45
C ARG A 236 23.41 2.30 -11.22
N GLU A 237 23.83 3.41 -11.83
CA GLU A 237 23.09 4.68 -11.79
C GLU A 237 22.72 5.09 -10.34
N ASN A 238 23.70 5.09 -9.42
CA ASN A 238 23.55 5.33 -7.97
C ASN A 238 22.68 4.31 -7.17
N LEU A 239 22.10 3.31 -7.83
CA LEU A 239 21.26 2.28 -7.21
C LEU A 239 22.03 0.99 -6.95
N CYS A 240 21.73 0.33 -5.83
CA CYS A 240 22.15 -1.03 -5.56
C CYS A 240 21.46 -1.97 -6.54
N TYR A 241 22.23 -2.57 -7.44
CA TYR A 241 21.73 -3.32 -8.59
C TYR A 241 22.47 -4.66 -8.68
N LYS A 242 21.76 -5.73 -9.03
CA LYS A 242 22.32 -7.08 -9.09
C LYS A 242 22.54 -7.47 -10.54
N GLU A 243 23.79 -7.67 -10.96
CA GLU A 243 24.08 -8.17 -12.30
C GLU A 243 23.34 -9.49 -12.59
N GLY A 244 22.72 -9.59 -13.76
CA GLY A 244 21.81 -10.68 -14.11
C GLY A 244 20.37 -10.54 -13.61
N SER A 245 19.96 -9.40 -13.03
CA SER A 245 18.54 -9.13 -12.72
C SER A 245 17.71 -8.64 -13.91
N ASP A 246 18.28 -8.55 -15.11
CA ASP A 246 17.57 -8.23 -16.35
C ASP A 246 16.76 -9.45 -16.84
N SER A 247 15.82 -9.91 -16.01
CA SER A 247 14.76 -10.84 -16.40
C SER A 247 13.79 -10.11 -17.33
N TYR A 248 14.18 -10.02 -18.60
CA TYR A 248 13.37 -9.56 -19.72
C TYR A 248 11.99 -10.22 -19.65
N TYR A 249 10.92 -9.42 -19.49
CA TYR A 249 9.55 -9.93 -19.53
C TYR A 249 9.31 -10.57 -20.90
N PRO A 250 9.08 -11.90 -20.99
CA PRO A 250 8.74 -12.51 -22.25
C PRO A 250 7.37 -11.95 -22.67
N ALA A 251 7.29 -11.41 -23.88
CA ALA A 251 6.00 -11.27 -24.53
C ALA A 251 5.38 -12.67 -24.64
N GLN A 252 4.11 -12.82 -24.27
CA GLN A 252 3.43 -14.10 -24.37
C GLN A 252 3.10 -14.40 -25.83
N GLU A 253 3.99 -15.15 -26.49
CA GLU A 253 3.64 -15.88 -27.71
C GLU A 253 2.76 -17.09 -27.34
N GLU A 254 1.92 -17.51 -28.28
CA GLU A 254 0.75 -18.37 -28.02
C GLU A 254 1.09 -19.87 -27.89
N GLU A 255 0.14 -20.65 -27.36
CA GLU A 255 0.35 -22.05 -26.95
C GLU A 255 0.72 -23.02 -28.09
N THR A 256 1.69 -23.90 -27.85
CA THR A 256 1.64 -25.31 -28.31
C THR A 256 2.17 -26.24 -27.22
N ASN A 257 1.55 -27.43 -27.07
CA ASN A 257 1.86 -28.42 -26.05
C ASN A 257 2.70 -29.58 -26.61
N GLU A 258 3.71 -30.06 -25.89
CA GLU A 258 4.17 -31.46 -25.89
C GLU A 258 4.65 -31.88 -24.48
N ILE A 259 4.79 -33.19 -24.22
CA ILE A 259 4.73 -33.79 -22.86
C ILE A 259 5.96 -34.65 -22.51
N GLU A 260 6.41 -34.50 -21.25
CA GLU A 260 7.34 -35.33 -20.44
C GLU A 260 8.64 -35.90 -21.04
N ARG A 261 9.72 -35.78 -20.25
CA ARG A 261 10.41 -36.97 -19.70
C ARG A 261 11.13 -36.69 -18.38
N GLN A 262 11.02 -37.66 -17.47
CA GLN A 262 11.80 -37.80 -16.23
C GLN A 262 13.16 -38.47 -16.56
N GLN A 263 14.18 -38.63 -15.70
CA GLN A 263 14.42 -38.42 -14.25
C GLN A 263 15.98 -38.19 -14.10
N SER A 264 16.78 -38.35 -13.03
CA SER A 264 16.67 -38.77 -11.61
C SER A 264 18.00 -38.49 -10.85
N GLN A 265 17.91 -38.17 -9.53
CA GLN A 265 18.90 -38.57 -8.47
C GLN A 265 20.34 -37.96 -8.50
N VAL A 266 21.22 -37.99 -7.46
CA VAL A 266 21.19 -38.53 -6.07
C VAL A 266 22.17 -37.79 -5.11
N HIS A 267 21.86 -37.74 -3.80
CA HIS A 267 22.72 -37.49 -2.59
C HIS A 267 23.76 -36.31 -2.53
N ASP A 268 24.32 -35.91 -1.37
CA ASP A 268 24.14 -36.43 0.01
C ASP A 268 24.01 -35.31 1.09
N THR A 269 23.92 -35.78 2.34
CA THR A 269 23.56 -35.12 3.58
C THR A 269 24.80 -34.80 4.42
N HIS A 270 24.74 -33.76 5.26
CA HIS A 270 25.25 -33.91 6.63
C HIS A 270 24.59 -32.94 7.62
N VAL A 271 24.15 -33.47 8.76
CA VAL A 271 23.59 -32.73 9.89
C VAL A 271 24.51 -32.86 11.09
N ARG A 272 24.64 -31.80 11.91
CA ARG A 272 24.95 -31.91 13.34
C ARG A 272 24.35 -30.75 14.14
N THR A 273 24.01 -31.04 15.39
CA THR A 273 23.23 -30.21 16.33
C THR A 273 23.94 -30.09 17.68
N VAL A 274 23.23 -29.63 18.74
CA VAL A 274 23.64 -29.34 20.15
C VAL A 274 23.82 -27.81 20.36
N ALA A 275 22.98 -27.03 21.09
CA ALA A 275 22.27 -27.20 22.39
C ALA A 275 23.24 -27.09 23.61
N ASP A 276 22.93 -26.52 24.77
CA ASP A 276 21.85 -25.66 25.31
C ASP A 276 22.41 -25.01 26.60
N ASP A 277 21.86 -23.87 27.08
CA ASP A 277 21.50 -23.64 28.50
C ASP A 277 20.76 -22.30 28.69
N SER A 278 19.97 -22.29 29.75
CA SER A 278 19.19 -21.26 30.41
C SER A 278 20.04 -20.33 31.31
N ASN A 279 19.53 -19.42 32.15
CA ASN A 279 18.16 -19.00 32.48
C ASN A 279 18.19 -17.58 33.08
N ARG A 280 17.08 -16.82 32.92
CA ARG A 280 16.46 -15.97 33.96
C ARG A 280 15.20 -15.29 33.43
N ASN A 281 14.22 -15.10 34.32
CA ASN A 281 13.05 -14.27 34.12
C ASN A 281 13.08 -13.15 35.15
N GLU A 282 12.92 -11.90 34.70
CA GLU A 282 12.68 -10.76 35.58
C GLU A 282 11.67 -9.85 34.88
N VAL A 283 10.42 -9.83 35.37
CA VAL A 283 9.30 -9.17 34.69
C VAL A 283 9.14 -7.75 35.24
N ILE A 284 9.86 -6.81 34.63
CA ILE A 284 9.67 -5.38 34.89
C ILE A 284 8.43 -4.91 34.13
N SER A 285 7.42 -4.43 34.87
CA SER A 285 6.22 -3.82 34.28
C SER A 285 6.61 -2.56 33.50
N THR A 286 6.51 -2.64 32.17
CA THR A 286 6.90 -1.57 31.24
C THR A 286 5.70 -1.11 30.42
N GLN A 287 5.42 0.19 30.47
CA GLN A 287 4.38 0.81 29.65
C GLN A 287 4.90 0.96 28.22
N GLN A 288 4.33 0.21 27.27
CA GLN A 288 4.61 0.34 25.84
C GLN A 288 3.47 1.06 25.12
N MET A 289 3.78 1.74 24.02
CA MET A 289 2.75 2.27 23.12
C MET A 289 2.42 1.22 22.04
N SER A 290 1.14 1.12 21.68
CA SER A 290 0.71 0.50 20.43
C SER A 290 -0.24 1.45 19.69
N GLN A 291 -0.51 1.17 18.42
CA GLN A 291 -1.23 2.08 17.54
C GLN A 291 -2.75 1.93 17.71
N ILE A 292 -3.32 2.58 18.73
CA ILE A 292 -4.76 2.87 18.71
C ILE A 292 -5.05 3.91 17.62
N VAL A 293 -6.02 3.60 16.77
CA VAL A 293 -6.70 4.60 15.95
C VAL A 293 -8.08 4.87 16.55
N SER A 294 -8.36 6.15 16.80
CA SER A 294 -9.67 6.69 17.15
C SER A 294 -9.76 8.10 16.58
N CYS A 295 -10.88 8.43 15.95
CA CYS A 295 -11.08 9.69 15.22
C CYS A 295 -12.11 10.57 15.94
N GLU A 296 -11.68 11.68 16.55
CA GLU A 296 -12.61 12.68 17.11
C GLU A 296 -12.93 13.78 16.08
N VAL A 297 -14.21 13.91 15.73
CA VAL A 297 -14.72 15.01 14.89
C VAL A 297 -15.11 16.22 15.73
N ARG A 298 -14.14 17.11 16.01
CA ARG A 298 -14.32 18.31 16.88
C ARG A 298 -14.07 19.67 16.18
N LEU A 299 -14.53 19.84 14.95
CA LEU A 299 -14.43 21.11 14.19
C LEU A 299 -15.77 21.69 13.70
N ARG A 300 -16.93 21.16 14.13
CA ARG A 300 -18.25 21.61 13.63
C ARG A 300 -18.84 22.83 14.34
N ASP A 301 -18.46 23.12 15.58
CA ASP A 301 -19.32 23.90 16.49
C ASP A 301 -19.07 25.43 16.51
N GLN A 302 -18.19 25.94 15.63
CA GLN A 302 -17.83 27.38 15.60
C GLN A 302 -18.36 28.18 14.40
N CYS A 303 -18.75 27.55 13.28
CA CYS A 303 -19.28 28.24 12.09
C CYS A 303 -20.74 28.71 12.28
N LYS A 304 -20.97 29.71 13.16
CA LYS A 304 -22.30 30.31 13.38
C LYS A 304 -22.73 31.22 12.21
N GLY A 305 -23.42 30.64 11.23
CA GLY A 305 -24.32 31.37 10.33
C GLY A 305 -23.67 32.23 9.24
N THR A 306 -22.36 32.12 9.01
CA THR A 306 -21.67 32.73 7.86
C THR A 306 -20.91 31.66 7.06
N THR A 307 -20.69 31.92 5.78
CA THR A 307 -20.00 30.98 4.88
C THR A 307 -18.53 30.83 5.26
N CYS A 308 -18.19 29.68 5.84
CA CYS A 308 -16.82 29.29 6.15
C CYS A 308 -16.02 28.96 4.88
N ASN A 309 -15.72 30.01 4.08
CA ASN A 309 -14.88 30.00 2.87
C ASN A 309 -13.42 29.70 3.24
N SER A 310 -13.13 28.44 3.55
CA SER A 310 -11.80 28.03 4.00
C SER A 310 -10.85 27.77 2.85
N LYS A 311 -9.69 28.45 2.86
CA LYS A 311 -8.51 28.12 2.05
C LYS A 311 -7.76 26.86 2.54
N TYR A 312 -8.28 26.21 3.59
CA TYR A 312 -7.76 24.97 4.18
C TYR A 312 -8.89 23.94 4.28
N GLN A 313 -8.72 22.76 3.68
CA GLN A 313 -9.59 21.61 3.93
C GLN A 313 -8.93 20.62 4.89
N SER A 314 -9.75 19.78 5.53
CA SER A 314 -9.45 19.16 6.82
C SER A 314 -8.50 17.96 6.74
N ALA A 315 -7.46 17.96 7.59
CA ALA A 315 -6.68 16.78 7.91
C ALA A 315 -7.41 15.86 8.89
N ASN A 316 -7.27 14.54 8.72
CA ASN A 316 -7.68 13.54 9.69
C ASN A 316 -6.61 13.41 10.79
N SER A 317 -6.83 14.01 11.97
CA SER A 317 -5.95 13.81 13.13
C SER A 317 -6.22 12.45 13.78
N PHE A 318 -5.21 11.59 13.85
CA PHE A 318 -5.23 10.37 14.67
C PHE A 318 -4.56 10.64 16.03
N THR A 319 -5.12 10.06 17.11
CA THR A 319 -4.60 10.22 18.47
C THR A 319 -3.92 8.94 18.93
N VAL A 320 -2.61 8.98 19.18
CA VAL A 320 -1.86 7.85 19.77
C VAL A 320 -2.24 7.69 21.25
N SER A 321 -3.25 6.86 21.51
CA SER A 321 -3.63 6.50 22.88
C SER A 321 -2.68 5.45 23.45
N LYS A 322 -2.27 5.62 24.72
CA LYS A 322 -1.50 4.60 25.45
C LYS A 322 -2.32 3.32 25.58
N VAL A 323 -1.70 2.17 25.33
CA VAL A 323 -2.33 0.85 25.48
C VAL A 323 -1.77 0.15 26.71
N THR A 324 -2.66 -0.42 27.51
CA THR A 324 -2.28 -1.26 28.64
C THR A 324 -1.69 -2.57 28.12
N VAL A 325 -0.46 -2.87 28.53
CA VAL A 325 0.12 -4.20 28.35
C VAL A 325 -0.38 -5.09 29.48
N GLN A 326 -0.91 -6.27 29.13
CA GLN A 326 -1.38 -7.26 30.08
C GLN A 326 -0.67 -8.59 29.86
N ALA A 327 0.02 -9.07 30.91
CA ALA A 327 0.54 -10.43 30.93
C ALA A 327 -0.60 -11.42 31.15
N VAL A 328 -0.57 -12.54 30.43
CA VAL A 328 -1.65 -13.55 30.42
C VAL A 328 -1.12 -14.96 30.68
N THR A 329 -2.00 -15.94 30.84
CA THR A 329 -1.61 -17.37 30.86
C THR A 329 -1.74 -17.97 29.46
N CYS A 330 -1.16 -19.15 29.25
CA CYS A 330 -1.36 -19.90 28.00
C CYS A 330 -2.81 -20.33 27.75
N GLU A 331 -3.70 -20.20 28.74
CA GLU A 331 -5.12 -20.58 28.68
C GLU A 331 -6.04 -19.36 28.45
N THR A 332 -5.53 -18.13 28.57
CA THR A 332 -6.33 -16.91 28.43
C THR A 332 -6.88 -16.77 27.01
N THR A 333 -8.21 -16.58 26.91
CA THR A 333 -8.93 -16.42 25.65
C THR A 333 -9.31 -14.96 25.40
N VAL A 334 -9.70 -14.62 24.16
CA VAL A 334 -10.10 -13.25 23.83
C VAL A 334 -11.46 -12.89 24.42
N GLU A 335 -12.35 -13.87 24.61
CA GLU A 335 -13.61 -13.69 25.34
C GLU A 335 -13.40 -13.14 26.76
N GLN A 336 -12.35 -13.59 27.46
CA GLN A 336 -12.02 -13.16 28.83
C GLN A 336 -11.34 -11.78 28.88
N LEU A 337 -10.61 -11.41 27.81
CA LEU A 337 -9.68 -10.29 27.83
C LEU A 337 -10.21 -9.02 27.14
N CYS A 338 -11.00 -9.16 26.08
CA CYS A 338 -11.41 -8.04 25.25
C CYS A 338 -12.92 -7.74 25.37
N PRO A 339 -13.32 -6.54 25.83
CA PRO A 339 -14.71 -6.12 25.77
C PRO A 339 -15.12 -5.90 24.31
N PHE A 340 -15.80 -6.90 23.71
CA PHE A 340 -16.40 -6.86 22.37
C PHE A 340 -17.64 -5.92 22.30
N HIS A 341 -17.59 -4.76 22.92
CA HIS A 341 -18.68 -3.78 22.94
C HIS A 341 -18.56 -2.84 21.73
N LYS A 342 -19.63 -2.08 21.43
CA LYS A 342 -19.65 -1.08 20.36
C LYS A 342 -19.73 0.34 20.95
N PRO A 343 -18.97 1.33 20.45
CA PRO A 343 -17.92 1.22 19.43
C PRO A 343 -16.77 0.32 19.89
N ALA A 344 -16.06 -0.30 18.94
CA ALA A 344 -15.10 -1.36 19.23
C ALA A 344 -13.92 -0.85 20.07
N SER A 345 -13.94 -1.15 21.37
CA SER A 345 -12.80 -0.94 22.27
C SER A 345 -11.65 -1.86 21.88
N HIS A 346 -10.48 -1.27 21.63
CA HIS A 346 -9.25 -2.00 21.32
C HIS A 346 -8.85 -2.93 22.48
N CYS A 347 -8.37 -4.13 22.16
CA CYS A 347 -7.82 -5.05 23.15
C CYS A 347 -6.56 -4.46 23.82
N PRO A 348 -6.25 -4.84 25.08
CA PRO A 348 -4.93 -4.61 25.64
C PRO A 348 -3.87 -5.38 24.84
N ARG A 349 -2.63 -4.86 24.81
CA ARG A 349 -1.48 -5.57 24.23
C ARG A 349 -1.12 -6.75 25.13
N VAL A 350 -0.96 -7.93 24.56
CA VAL A 350 -0.76 -9.16 25.33
C VAL A 350 0.74 -9.46 25.48
N TYR A 351 1.17 -9.87 26.67
CA TYR A 351 2.46 -10.53 26.86
C TYR A 351 2.27 -12.01 27.18
N CYS A 352 2.72 -12.86 26.26
CA CYS A 352 2.60 -14.31 26.34
C CYS A 352 3.82 -14.95 27.03
N PRO A 353 3.62 -15.88 27.98
CA PRO A 353 4.70 -16.57 28.66
C PRO A 353 5.34 -17.65 27.77
N ARG A 354 6.45 -18.23 28.26
CA ARG A 354 7.15 -19.33 27.60
C ARG A 354 6.36 -20.64 27.71
N ASN A 355 6.65 -21.59 26.81
CA ASN A 355 6.18 -22.98 26.82
C ASN A 355 4.67 -23.17 26.66
N CYS A 356 3.98 -22.26 25.96
CA CYS A 356 2.56 -22.43 25.67
C CYS A 356 2.25 -23.56 24.68
N MET A 357 3.21 -24.07 23.89
CA MET A 357 2.98 -25.28 23.08
C MET A 357 2.61 -26.49 23.96
N GLN A 358 3.27 -26.61 25.11
CA GLN A 358 3.11 -27.68 26.10
C GLN A 358 1.87 -27.53 27.00
N ALA A 359 1.17 -26.38 26.96
CA ALA A 359 -0.04 -26.18 27.74
C ALA A 359 -1.18 -27.11 27.28
N ASN A 360 -1.99 -27.59 28.24
CA ASN A 360 -2.99 -28.64 28.02
C ASN A 360 -3.98 -28.26 26.89
N PRO A 361 -4.06 -29.03 25.79
CA PRO A 361 -4.94 -28.72 24.67
C PRO A 361 -6.42 -28.58 25.03
N HIS A 362 -6.92 -29.22 26.10
CA HIS A 362 -8.31 -29.12 26.52
C HIS A 362 -8.70 -27.74 27.05
N TYR A 363 -7.78 -27.04 27.73
CA TYR A 363 -8.01 -25.71 28.29
C TYR A 363 -7.49 -24.60 27.37
N ALA A 364 -6.34 -24.82 26.73
CA ALA A 364 -5.70 -23.88 25.83
C ALA A 364 -6.00 -24.18 24.34
N ARG A 365 -7.28 -24.38 23.98
CA ARG A 365 -7.70 -24.76 22.62
C ARG A 365 -7.29 -23.71 21.57
N VAL A 366 -7.07 -24.13 20.33
CA VAL A 366 -6.84 -23.23 19.18
C VAL A 366 -7.82 -23.63 18.08
N ILE A 367 -8.71 -22.72 17.68
CA ILE A 367 -9.82 -23.04 16.79
C ILE A 367 -9.76 -22.12 15.56
N GLY A 368 -9.54 -22.70 14.39
CA GLY A 368 -9.33 -21.99 13.14
C GLY A 368 -7.87 -21.71 12.78
N THR A 369 -7.69 -20.93 11.71
CA THR A 369 -6.40 -20.70 11.03
C THR A 369 -6.43 -19.33 10.37
N ARG A 370 -5.38 -18.49 10.56
CA ARG A 370 -5.30 -17.05 10.18
C ARG A 370 -6.32 -16.10 10.83
N ILE A 371 -7.51 -16.60 11.13
CA ILE A 371 -8.57 -15.99 11.96
C ILE A 371 -9.02 -17.08 12.94
N TYR A 372 -9.09 -16.73 14.22
CA TYR A 372 -9.37 -17.67 15.31
C TYR A 372 -10.70 -17.36 15.98
N SER A 373 -11.40 -18.39 16.46
CA SER A 373 -12.59 -18.24 17.32
C SER A 373 -12.20 -17.60 18.64
N ASP A 374 -13.04 -16.74 19.23
CA ASP A 374 -12.77 -16.02 20.48
C ASP A 374 -12.57 -16.92 21.72
N LEU A 375 -13.02 -18.18 21.61
CA LEU A 375 -12.75 -19.28 22.54
C LEU A 375 -11.30 -19.84 22.46
N SER A 376 -10.46 -19.34 21.57
CA SER A 376 -9.07 -19.82 21.41
C SER A 376 -8.12 -19.15 22.40
N SER A 377 -7.15 -19.90 22.91
CA SER A 377 -5.97 -19.38 23.60
C SER A 377 -5.23 -18.37 22.72
N ILE A 378 -5.02 -17.16 23.23
CA ILE A 378 -4.31 -16.09 22.51
C ILE A 378 -2.89 -16.53 22.17
N CYS A 379 -2.17 -17.06 23.16
CA CYS A 379 -0.75 -17.38 23.02
C CYS A 379 -0.51 -18.62 22.15
N ARG A 380 -1.38 -19.65 22.21
CA ARG A 380 -1.26 -20.80 21.32
C ARG A 380 -1.75 -20.49 19.90
N ALA A 381 -2.72 -19.61 19.73
CA ALA A 381 -3.07 -19.07 18.41
C ALA A 381 -1.94 -18.22 17.80
N ALA A 382 -1.19 -17.47 18.62
CA ALA A 382 -0.03 -16.70 18.21
C ALA A 382 1.17 -17.58 17.84
N VAL A 383 1.45 -18.66 18.58
CA VAL A 383 2.46 -19.65 18.16
C VAL A 383 2.02 -20.37 16.88
N HIS A 384 0.77 -20.85 16.80
CA HIS A 384 0.22 -21.48 15.60
C HIS A 384 0.34 -20.55 14.37
N ALA A 385 0.08 -19.25 14.53
CA ALA A 385 0.23 -18.25 13.48
C ALA A 385 1.68 -17.93 13.07
N GLY A 386 2.69 -18.41 13.81
CA GLY A 386 4.09 -17.99 13.63
C GLY A 386 4.37 -16.55 14.08
N VAL A 387 3.47 -15.97 14.88
CA VAL A 387 3.53 -14.58 15.36
C VAL A 387 4.48 -14.44 16.56
N VAL A 388 4.56 -15.45 17.41
CA VAL A 388 5.60 -15.61 18.44
C VAL A 388 6.11 -17.04 18.43
N GLN A 389 7.33 -17.26 18.91
CA GLN A 389 7.90 -18.59 19.10
C GLN A 389 7.62 -19.08 20.54
N ASN A 390 7.98 -20.33 20.87
CA ASN A 390 7.59 -20.93 22.16
C ASN A 390 8.26 -20.28 23.39
N GLN A 391 9.28 -19.42 23.22
CA GLN A 391 9.87 -18.61 24.29
C GLN A 391 9.02 -17.40 24.73
N GLY A 392 7.79 -17.27 24.24
CA GLY A 392 6.87 -16.18 24.58
C GLY A 392 7.19 -14.89 23.82
N GLY A 393 6.50 -13.80 24.19
CA GLY A 393 6.66 -12.49 23.56
C GLY A 393 5.40 -11.63 23.58
N TYR A 394 5.49 -10.44 22.99
CA TYR A 394 4.37 -9.51 22.87
C TYR A 394 3.51 -9.81 21.64
N VAL A 395 2.18 -9.75 21.80
CA VAL A 395 1.17 -10.05 20.77
C VAL A 395 0.09 -8.98 20.80
N ASP A 396 -0.21 -8.37 19.66
CA ASP A 396 -1.40 -7.52 19.52
C ASP A 396 -2.59 -8.35 19.03
N VAL A 397 -3.74 -8.16 19.66
CA VAL A 397 -5.00 -8.88 19.38
C VAL A 397 -6.00 -7.92 18.75
N MET A 398 -6.50 -8.27 17.56
CA MET A 398 -7.49 -7.48 16.84
C MET A 398 -8.80 -8.25 16.74
N PRO A 399 -9.92 -7.76 17.33
CA PRO A 399 -11.26 -8.28 17.05
C PRO A 399 -11.58 -8.17 15.56
N VAL A 400 -12.20 -9.18 14.96
CA VAL A 400 -12.60 -9.18 13.54
C VAL A 400 -13.99 -9.78 13.34
N ASP A 401 -14.58 -9.54 12.18
CA ASP A 401 -15.83 -10.20 11.79
C ASP A 401 -15.69 -11.72 11.75
N LYS A 402 -16.72 -12.37 12.29
CA LYS A 402 -16.71 -13.81 12.53
C LYS A 402 -16.88 -14.62 11.25
N ARG A 403 -16.21 -15.78 11.19
CA ARG A 403 -16.43 -16.75 10.11
C ARG A 403 -17.62 -17.67 10.44
N LYS A 404 -18.33 -18.13 9.40
CA LYS A 404 -19.39 -19.15 9.53
C LYS A 404 -18.83 -20.51 9.95
N THR A 405 -17.64 -20.83 9.45
CA THR A 405 -16.88 -22.05 9.74
C THR A 405 -15.41 -21.72 9.87
N TYR A 406 -14.73 -22.35 10.82
CA TYR A 406 -13.29 -22.32 11.04
C TYR A 406 -12.67 -23.64 10.55
N THR A 407 -11.47 -23.55 9.97
CA THR A 407 -10.75 -24.70 9.40
C THR A 407 -9.51 -25.03 10.21
N ALA A 408 -9.41 -26.28 10.64
CA ALA A 408 -8.22 -26.89 11.23
C ALA A 408 -7.00 -26.78 10.32
N SER A 409 -5.82 -26.65 10.91
CA SER A 409 -4.54 -26.92 10.24
C SER A 409 -3.47 -27.32 11.25
N PHE A 410 -2.31 -27.79 10.76
CA PHE A 410 -1.13 -27.97 11.59
C PHE A 410 -0.08 -26.93 11.20
N GLN A 411 0.22 -25.99 12.10
CA GLN A 411 1.18 -24.91 11.88
C GLN A 411 2.03 -24.71 13.13
N ASN A 412 3.34 -24.52 12.93
CA ASN A 412 4.31 -24.21 13.99
C ASN A 412 4.24 -25.17 15.20
N GLY A 413 4.03 -26.46 14.94
CA GLY A 413 3.95 -27.51 15.96
C GLY A 413 2.65 -27.56 16.77
N ILE A 414 1.62 -26.79 16.39
CA ILE A 414 0.28 -26.81 16.99
C ILE A 414 -0.73 -27.29 15.95
N PHE A 415 -1.66 -28.15 16.36
CA PHE A 415 -2.85 -28.51 15.59
C PHE A 415 -4.02 -27.64 16.04
N SER A 416 -4.70 -26.98 15.10
CA SER A 416 -5.93 -26.23 15.38
C SER A 416 -7.19 -27.01 15.01
N GLU A 417 -8.30 -26.70 15.65
CA GLU A 417 -9.58 -27.38 15.47
C GLU A 417 -10.47 -26.68 14.41
N SER A 418 -11.28 -27.47 13.72
CA SER A 418 -12.40 -26.97 12.90
C SER A 418 -13.63 -26.74 13.78
N LEU A 419 -14.40 -25.68 13.51
CA LEU A 419 -15.64 -25.38 14.23
C LEU A 419 -16.65 -24.68 13.33
N GLN A 420 -17.90 -25.15 13.30
CA GLN A 420 -19.02 -24.37 12.77
C GLN A 420 -19.47 -23.38 13.85
N ASN A 421 -19.47 -22.09 13.53
CA ASN A 421 -19.51 -21.04 14.54
C ASN A 421 -20.94 -20.82 15.10
N PRO A 422 -21.16 -20.90 16.43
CA PRO A 422 -22.48 -20.68 17.00
C PRO A 422 -23.04 -19.26 16.78
N PRO A 423 -24.37 -19.07 16.97
CA PRO A 423 -24.95 -17.75 17.17
C PRO A 423 -24.20 -16.99 18.27
N GLY A 424 -23.98 -15.69 18.09
CA GLY A 424 -23.29 -14.84 19.08
C GLY A 424 -21.75 -14.93 19.18
N GLY A 425 -21.11 -16.06 18.85
CA GLY A 425 -19.63 -16.20 18.93
C GLY A 425 -18.87 -15.14 18.10
N LYS A 426 -17.65 -14.75 18.49
CA LYS A 426 -16.86 -13.71 17.81
C LYS A 426 -15.62 -14.31 17.10
N ALA A 427 -14.64 -13.48 16.77
CA ALA A 427 -13.37 -13.86 16.16
C ALA A 427 -12.26 -12.84 16.45
N PHE A 428 -11.01 -13.28 16.32
CA PHE A 428 -9.84 -12.41 16.39
C PHE A 428 -8.73 -12.78 15.41
N ARG A 429 -7.78 -11.86 15.24
CA ARG A 429 -6.47 -12.09 14.63
C ARG A 429 -5.37 -11.67 15.61
N VAL A 430 -4.23 -12.33 15.50
CA VAL A 430 -3.00 -12.06 16.27
C VAL A 430 -1.94 -11.47 15.35
N PHE A 431 -1.17 -10.53 15.88
CA PHE A 431 -0.11 -9.83 15.16
C PHE A 431 1.15 -9.77 16.02
N ALA A 432 2.31 -9.84 15.36
CA ALA A 432 3.59 -9.65 16.02
C ALA A 432 3.76 -8.18 16.41
N VAL A 433 4.21 -7.96 17.64
CA VAL A 433 4.63 -6.64 18.10
C VAL A 433 6.07 -6.43 17.65
N MET A 434 6.28 -5.36 16.89
CA MET A 434 7.58 -4.78 16.53
C MET A 434 7.83 -3.54 17.37
#